data_AF-A0A2V9TBZ5-F1
#
_entry.id   AF-A0A2V9TBZ5-F1
#
_cell.length_a   1.000
_cell.length_b   1.000
_cell.length_c   1.000
_cell.angle_alpha   90.00
_cell.angle_beta   90.00
_cell.angle_gamma   90.00
#
_symmetry.space_group_name_H-M   'P 1'
#
loop_
_entity.id
_entity.type
_entity.pdbx_description
1 polymer ?
#
loop_
_entity_poly.entity_id
_entity_poly.type
_entity_poly.pdbx_seq_one_letter_code
_entity_poly.pdbx_strand_id
1 'polypeptide(L)' 'MKQLLRKGLKHIVVEEVPDPIVTANHVLIRPIYSLISSGTETASIHQEGILRAVAENPSHLRKIWNVVK' A
#
# COMPACT_ATOMS: atom_id res chain seq x y z
N MET A 1 -2.17 18.14 9.46
CA MET A 1 -2.82 17.12 8.63
C MET A 1 -3.35 15.96 9.48
N LYS A 2 -4.59 15.49 9.26
CA LYS A 2 -5.11 14.27 9.90
C LYS A 2 -4.41 13.04 9.34
N GLN A 3 -3.84 12.23 10.22
CA GLN A 3 -3.22 10.95 9.86
C GLN A 3 -3.75 9.82 10.73
N LEU A 4 -3.73 8.62 10.17
CA LEU A 4 -4.10 7.39 10.84
C LEU A 4 -2.82 6.79 11.43
N LEU A 5 -2.68 6.86 12.75
CA LEU A 5 -1.48 6.47 13.48
C LEU A 5 -1.73 5.18 14.25
N ARG A 6 -0.74 4.29 14.24
CA ARG A 6 -0.72 3.10 15.09
C ARG A 6 0.06 3.38 16.36
N LYS A 7 -0.61 3.39 17.51
CA LYS A 7 -0.03 3.51 18.85
C LYS A 7 0.10 2.12 19.50
N GLY A 8 1.31 1.58 19.51
CA GLY A 8 1.57 0.23 20.00
C GLY A 8 0.94 -0.85 19.11
N LEU A 9 0.70 -2.05 19.67
CA LEU A 9 0.27 -3.18 18.85
C LEU A 9 -1.23 -3.19 18.52
N LYS A 10 -2.07 -2.55 19.34
CA LYS A 10 -3.53 -2.71 19.27
C LYS A 10 -4.32 -1.42 19.02
N HIS A 11 -3.71 -0.24 19.15
CA HIS A 11 -4.46 1.00 19.04
C HIS A 11 -4.16 1.69 17.72
N ILE A 12 -5.24 1.98 16.98
CA ILE A 12 -5.22 2.78 15.77
C ILE A 12 -6.06 4.02 16.07
N VAL A 13 -5.47 5.19 15.89
CA VAL A 13 -6.09 6.49 16.21
C VAL A 13 -5.93 7.44 15.03
N VAL A 14 -6.88 8.36 14.87
CA VAL A 14 -6.75 9.45 13.90
C VAL A 14 -6.33 10.70 14.68
N GLU A 15 -5.16 11.25 14.35
CA GLU A 15 -4.59 12.41 15.04
C GLU A 15 -4.16 13.48 14.04
N GLU A 16 -4.18 14.73 14.50
CA GLU A 16 -3.64 15.86 13.76
C GLU A 16 -2.12 15.89 13.96
N VAL A 17 -1.36 15.76 12.89
CA VAL A 17 0.10 15.86 12.90
C VAL A 17 0.57 17.08 12.12
N PRO A 18 1.76 17.62 12.41
CA PRO A 18 2.34 18.70 11.62
C PRO A 18 2.44 18.33 10.14
N ASP A 19 2.29 19.33 9.27
CA ASP A 19 2.60 19.14 7.85
C ASP A 19 4.10 18.78 7.71
N PRO A 20 4.46 17.88 6.78
CA PRO A 20 5.84 17.47 6.59
C PRO A 20 6.67 18.65 6.06
N ILE A 21 7.94 18.70 6.48
CA ILE A 21 8.88 19.74 6.05
C ILE A 21 9.27 19.50 4.59
N VAL A 22 9.11 20.53 3.75
CA VAL A 22 9.49 20.48 2.34
C VAL A 22 10.95 20.92 2.22
N THR A 23 11.82 20.00 1.82
CA THR A 23 13.23 20.29 1.49
C THR A 23 13.38 20.54 -0.02
N ALA A 24 14.58 20.94 -0.46
CA ALA A 24 14.84 21.16 -1.88
C ALA A 24 14.45 19.92 -2.71
N ASN A 25 13.75 20.16 -3.83
CA ASN A 25 13.22 19.14 -4.76
C ASN A 25 12.08 18.26 -4.22
N HIS A 26 11.46 18.61 -3.09
CA HIS A 26 10.22 17.96 -2.65
C HIS A 26 8.98 18.75 -3.07
N VAL A 27 7.89 18.04 -3.32
CA VAL A 27 6.56 18.60 -3.60
C VAL A 27 5.60 18.12 -2.51
N LEU A 28 4.98 19.06 -1.80
CA LEU A 28 3.92 18.74 -0.85
C LEU A 28 2.58 18.62 -1.59
N ILE A 29 1.98 17.44 -1.53
CA ILE A 29 0.65 17.19 -2.09
C ILE A 29 -0.38 17.27 -0.97
N ARG A 30 -1.45 18.04 -1.18
CA ARG A 30 -2.62 18.11 -0.28
C ARG A 30 -3.84 17.47 -0.96
N PRO A 31 -4.08 16.16 -0.77
CA PRO A 31 -5.24 15.50 -1.35
C PRO A 31 -6.53 16.08 -0.76
N ILE A 32 -7.42 16.58 -1.60
CA ILE A 32 -8.75 17.07 -1.18
C ILE A 32 -9.73 15.89 -1.05
N TYR A 33 -9.56 14.87 -1.90
CA TYR A 33 -10.31 13.63 -1.87
C TYR A 33 -9.36 12.45 -2.10
N SER A 34 -9.51 11.39 -1.31
CA SER A 34 -8.85 10.10 -1.54
C SER A 34 -9.85 9.21 -2.27
N LEU A 35 -9.63 8.97 -3.56
CA LEU A 35 -10.47 8.09 -4.39
C LEU A 35 -9.89 6.68 -4.48
N ILE A 36 -9.34 6.18 -3.37
CA ILE A 36 -8.92 4.79 -3.31
C ILE A 36 -10.21 3.95 -3.28
N SER A 37 -10.39 3.12 -4.29
CA SER A 37 -11.55 2.23 -4.32
C SER A 37 -11.46 1.20 -3.20
N SER A 38 -12.61 0.79 -2.66
CA SER A 38 -12.68 -0.31 -1.69
C SER A 38 -12.00 -1.59 -2.21
N GLY A 39 -12.00 -1.82 -3.52
CA GLY A 39 -11.28 -2.93 -4.14
C GLY A 39 -9.75 -2.83 -4.00
N THR A 40 -9.19 -1.63 -4.03
CA THR A 40 -7.75 -1.39 -3.84
C THR A 40 -7.34 -1.54 -2.37
N GLU A 41 -8.20 -1.10 -1.44
CA GLU A 41 -7.99 -1.29 0.00
C GLU A 41 -8.04 -2.78 0.38
N THR A 42 -8.97 -3.54 -0.23
CA THR A 42 -9.15 -4.97 0.06
C THR A 42 -8.08 -5.85 -0.59
N ALA A 43 -7.50 -5.43 -1.72
CA ALA A 43 -6.42 -6.16 -2.40
C ALA A 43 -5.20 -6.38 -1.48
N SER A 44 -4.92 -5.44 -0.57
CA SER A 44 -3.81 -5.55 0.39
C SER A 44 -4.08 -6.54 1.54
N ILE A 45 -5.33 -7.00 1.70
CA ILE A 45 -5.75 -7.88 2.81
C ILE A 45 -5.73 -9.36 2.37
N HIS A 46 -5.81 -9.66 1.07
CA HIS A 46 -5.85 -11.04 0.58
C HIS A 46 -4.45 -11.65 0.39
N GLN A 47 -3.86 -12.17 1.47
CA GLN A 47 -2.62 -12.96 1.41
C GLN A 47 -2.80 -14.31 0.70
N GLU A 48 -4.02 -14.85 0.65
CA GLU A 48 -4.34 -16.10 -0.08
C GLU A 48 -4.20 -15.97 -1.60
N GLY A 49 -4.28 -14.74 -2.13
CA GLY A 49 -4.24 -14.49 -3.57
C GLY A 49 -2.93 -14.92 -4.22
N ILE A 50 -1.80 -14.78 -3.52
CA ILE A 50 -0.48 -15.11 -4.07
C ILE A 50 -0.32 -16.62 -4.23
N LEU A 51 -0.62 -17.40 -3.18
CA LEU A 51 -0.52 -18.86 -3.23
C LEU A 51 -1.49 -19.46 -4.25
N ARG A 52 -2.72 -18.93 -4.31
CA ARG A 52 -3.71 -19.35 -5.30
C ARG A 52 -3.31 -18.98 -6.73
N ALA A 53 -2.82 -17.76 -6.96
CA ALA A 53 -2.35 -17.33 -8.28
C ALA A 53 -1.18 -18.16 -8.80
N VAL A 54 -0.28 -18.58 -7.91
CA VAL A 54 0.83 -19.49 -8.24
C VAL A 54 0.32 -20.91 -8.52
N ALA A 55 -0.63 -21.42 -7.73
CA ALA A 55 -1.21 -22.74 -7.93
C ALA A 55 -2.01 -22.85 -9.24
N GLU A 56 -2.79 -21.82 -9.59
CA GLU A 56 -3.59 -21.78 -10.82
C GLU A 56 -2.73 -21.52 -12.07
N ASN A 57 -1.61 -20.81 -11.95
CA ASN A 57 -0.72 -20.47 -13.08
C ASN A 57 0.78 -20.55 -12.74
N PRO A 58 1.34 -21.76 -12.59
CA PRO A 58 2.76 -21.94 -12.26
C PRO A 58 3.72 -21.46 -13.36
N SER A 59 3.23 -21.31 -14.60
CA SER A 59 4.01 -20.80 -15.75
C SER A 59 4.49 -19.35 -15.56
N HIS A 60 3.81 -18.56 -14.71
CA HIS A 60 4.21 -17.18 -14.39
C HIS A 60 5.57 -17.11 -13.70
N LEU A 61 5.90 -18.08 -12.84
CA LEU A 61 7.22 -18.16 -12.20
C LEU A 61 8.33 -18.36 -13.25
N ARG A 62 8.07 -19.21 -14.25
CA ARG A 62 9.01 -19.45 -15.36
C ARG A 62 9.18 -18.21 -16.24
N LYS A 63 8.11 -17.45 -16.47
CA LYS A 63 8.16 -16.17 -17.20
C LYS A 63 9.04 -15.15 -16.47
N ILE A 64 8.85 -15.00 -15.17
CA ILE A 64 9.67 -14.09 -14.34
C ILE A 64 11.15 -14.54 -14.36
N TRP A 65 11.40 -15.84 -14.16
CA TRP A 65 12.75 -16.40 -14.19
C TRP A 65 13.49 -16.14 -15.50
N ASN A 66 12.80 -16.27 -16.63
CA ASN A 66 13.38 -15.98 -17.95
C ASN A 66 13.70 -14.50 -18.19
N VAL A 67 13.07 -13.58 -17.46
CA VAL A 67 13.34 -12.14 -17.55
C VAL A 67 14.47 -11.72 -16.61
N VAL A 68 14.62 -12.41 -15.48
CA VAL A 68 15.67 -12.13 -14.47
C VAL A 68 17.03 -12.72 -14.89
N LYS A 69 17.03 -13.81 -15.67
CA LYS A 69 18.23 -14.45 -16.20
C LYS A 69 18.77 -13.70 -17.42
#